data_AF-A0A8I6X5Q3-F1
#
_entry.id   AF-A0A8I6X5Q3-F1
#
_cell.length_a   1.000
_cell.length_b   1.000
_cell.length_c   1.000
_cell.angle_alpha   90.00
_cell.angle_beta   90.00
_cell.angle_gamma   90.00
#
_symmetry.space_group_name_H-M   'P 1'
#
loop_
_entity.id
_entity.type
_entity.pdbx_description
1 polymer ?
#
loop_
_entity_poly.entity_id
_entity_poly.type
_entity_poly.pdbx_seq_one_letter_code
_entity_poly.pdbx_strand_id
1 'polypeptide(L)'
;MPDFPATPDIEVIDGPDKHFKKPFDKPFNLVHDRKRKRGGLMEEEINVFCSMTKAVKEVATTIRECKPLDVHPDMYGAIMTQGGFSDEALMAALSHLLDNKAQGVGFVAMANAHRVLWLRSWLGKHYC
;
A
#
# COMPACT_ATOMS: atom_id res chain seq x y z
N MET A 1 -35.51 32.99 -39.45
CA MET A 1 -34.35 32.80 -38.56
C MET A 1 -34.82 33.17 -37.16
N PRO A 2 -34.71 32.30 -36.14
CA PRO A 2 -35.11 32.68 -34.79
C PRO A 2 -34.00 33.49 -34.12
N ASP A 3 -34.37 34.68 -33.62
CA ASP A 3 -33.58 35.53 -32.75
C ASP A 3 -33.33 34.84 -31.40
N PHE A 4 -32.07 34.78 -30.98
CA PHE A 4 -31.67 34.30 -29.66
C PHE A 4 -31.47 35.49 -28.72
N PRO A 5 -32.04 35.48 -27.50
CA PRO A 5 -31.83 36.54 -26.53
C PRO A 5 -30.40 36.51 -25.95
N ALA A 6 -29.85 37.70 -25.71
CA ALA A 6 -28.52 37.94 -25.21
C ALA A 6 -28.25 37.23 -23.86
N THR A 7 -27.03 36.74 -23.71
CA THR A 7 -26.48 36.11 -22.50
C THR A 7 -26.59 37.04 -21.28
N PRO A 8 -27.02 36.55 -20.11
CA PRO A 8 -26.96 37.33 -18.88
C PRO A 8 -25.51 37.46 -18.40
N ASP A 9 -25.17 38.67 -17.96
CA ASP A 9 -23.87 39.05 -17.41
C ASP A 9 -23.45 38.15 -16.25
N ILE A 10 -22.23 37.60 -16.35
CA ILE A 10 -21.59 36.85 -15.26
C ILE A 10 -21.19 37.86 -14.19
N GLU A 11 -21.95 37.91 -13.10
CA GLU A 11 -21.52 38.57 -11.88
C GLU A 11 -20.26 37.86 -11.35
N VAL A 12 -19.15 38.60 -11.34
CA VAL A 12 -17.89 38.18 -10.73
C VAL A 12 -18.13 38.07 -9.23
N ILE A 13 -18.19 36.83 -8.75
CA ILE A 13 -18.20 36.54 -7.31
C ILE A 13 -16.80 36.85 -6.78
N ASP A 14 -16.65 38.07 -6.26
CA ASP A 14 -15.51 38.47 -5.42
C ASP A 14 -15.66 37.77 -4.05
N GLY A 15 -15.04 36.59 -3.96
CA GLY A 15 -14.99 35.77 -2.74
C GLY A 15 -13.57 35.76 -2.20
N PRO A 16 -13.36 35.94 -0.88
CA PRO A 16 -12.04 36.15 -0.32
C PRO A 16 -11.19 34.90 -0.48
N ASP A 17 -10.01 35.07 -1.07
CA ASP A 17 -8.93 34.09 -1.19
C ASP A 17 -8.73 33.34 0.14
N LYS A 18 -9.30 32.13 0.22
CA LYS A 18 -8.94 31.16 1.25
C LYS A 18 -7.56 30.62 0.90
N HIS A 19 -6.56 31.35 1.35
CA HIS A 19 -5.18 30.93 1.36
C HIS A 19 -5.09 29.61 2.14
N PHE A 20 -5.04 28.48 1.43
CA PHE A 20 -4.70 27.18 2.00
C PHE A 20 -3.27 27.27 2.55
N LYS A 21 -3.14 27.63 3.82
CA LYS A 21 -1.86 27.56 4.53
C LYS A 21 -1.51 26.09 4.69
N LYS A 22 -0.46 25.64 3.99
CA LYS A 22 0.19 24.35 4.25
C LYS A 22 0.53 24.29 5.76
N PRO A 23 0.21 23.21 6.49
CA PRO A 23 0.39 23.16 7.94
C PRO A 23 1.85 23.25 8.42
N PHE A 24 2.82 23.15 7.51
CA PHE A 24 4.23 22.91 7.82
C PHE A 24 5.17 24.11 7.65
N ASP A 25 4.69 25.27 7.19
CA ASP A 25 5.54 26.44 6.93
C ASP A 25 5.71 27.37 8.14
N LYS A 26 5.20 27.01 9.33
CA LYS A 26 5.51 27.75 10.55
C LYS A 26 6.87 27.27 11.08
N PRO A 27 7.91 28.11 11.11
CA PRO A 27 9.09 27.78 11.88
C PRO A 27 8.65 27.64 13.34
N PHE A 28 9.06 26.55 13.99
CA PHE A 28 8.99 26.45 15.45
C PHE A 28 9.82 27.59 16.02
N ASN A 29 9.19 28.74 16.26
CA ASN A 29 9.81 29.84 16.96
C ASN A 29 9.90 29.45 18.43
N LEU A 30 10.95 28.72 18.78
CA LEU A 30 11.50 28.78 20.13
C LEU A 30 12.00 30.21 20.31
N VAL A 31 11.17 31.06 20.90
CA VAL A 31 11.62 32.34 21.46
C VAL A 31 12.60 31.99 22.58
N HIS A 32 13.87 31.91 22.23
CA HIS A 32 14.98 32.03 23.16
C HIS A 32 15.61 33.39 22.94
N ASP A 33 14.93 34.41 23.45
CA ASP A 33 15.67 35.59 23.87
C ASP A 33 16.36 35.24 25.19
N ARG A 34 17.65 34.88 25.10
CA ARG A 34 18.67 35.04 26.14
C ARG A 34 20.02 34.53 25.63
N LYS A 35 20.91 35.49 25.36
CA LYS A 35 22.37 35.47 25.60
C LYS A 35 22.95 34.06 25.85
N ARG A 36 23.67 33.52 24.85
CA ARG A 36 24.35 32.21 24.83
C ARG A 36 24.47 31.56 26.21
N LYS A 37 23.60 30.59 26.48
CA LYS A 37 23.87 29.53 27.44
C LYS A 37 23.88 28.25 26.64
N ARG A 38 25.04 27.61 26.52
CA ARG A 38 25.16 26.20 26.16
C ARG A 38 24.52 25.42 27.31
N GLY A 39 23.19 25.44 27.39
CA GLY A 39 22.43 24.56 28.26
C GLY A 39 22.49 23.20 27.59
N GLY A 40 23.25 22.27 28.16
CA GLY A 40 23.05 20.88 27.83
C GLY A 40 21.58 20.54 28.07
N LEU A 41 21.00 19.70 27.22
CA LEU A 41 19.69 19.10 27.48
C LEU A 41 19.67 18.56 28.91
N MET A 42 18.58 18.81 29.64
CA MET A 42 18.41 18.19 30.96
C MET A 42 18.26 16.68 30.78
N GLU A 43 18.65 15.91 31.80
CA GLU A 43 18.76 14.44 31.72
C GLU A 43 17.43 13.78 31.35
N GLU A 44 16.32 14.39 31.76
CA GLU A 44 14.96 13.99 31.37
C GLU A 44 14.73 14.11 29.86
N GLU A 45 15.18 15.20 29.23
CA GLU A 45 15.04 15.40 27.78
C GLU A 45 15.87 14.36 27.02
N ILE A 46 17.10 14.09 27.50
CA ILE A 46 17.97 13.05 26.93
C ILE A 46 17.30 11.68 27.04
N ASN A 47 16.70 11.35 28.18
CA ASN A 47 15.99 10.09 28.38
C ASN A 47 14.77 9.94 27.47
N VAL A 48 14.01 11.00 27.24
CA VAL A 48 12.88 10.99 26.29
C VAL A 48 13.38 10.73 24.87
N PHE A 49 14.43 11.43 24.42
CA PHE A 49 15.00 11.21 23.09
C PHE A 49 15.60 9.82 22.91
N CYS A 50 16.28 9.28 23.94
CA CYS A 50 16.78 7.91 23.94
C CYS A 50 15.65 6.89 23.86
N SER A 51 14.59 7.07 24.66
CA SER A 51 13.42 6.18 24.67
C SER A 51 12.69 6.20 23.33
N MET A 52 12.50 7.38 22.74
CA MET A 52 11.90 7.53 21.41
C MET A 52 12.77 6.91 20.32
N THR A 53 14.09 7.11 20.38
CA THR A 53 15.04 6.49 19.44
C THR A 53 14.96 4.97 19.52
N LYS A 54 14.84 4.42 20.73
CA LYS A 54 14.68 2.97 20.93
C LYS A 54 13.36 2.47 20.34
N ALA A 55 12.24 3.15 20.63
CA ALA A 55 10.94 2.80 20.09
C ALA A 55 10.91 2.85 18.55
N VAL A 56 11.49 3.88 17.93
CA VAL A 56 11.58 4.00 16.47
C VAL A 56 12.47 2.89 15.88
N LYS A 57 13.57 2.53 16.54
CA LYS A 57 14.40 1.39 16.12
C LYS A 57 13.62 0.08 16.17
N GLU A 58 12.86 -0.18 17.23
CA GLU A 58 12.03 -1.38 17.36
C GLU A 58 10.92 -1.45 16.30
N VAL A 59 10.30 -0.31 15.98
CA VAL A 59 9.33 -0.24 14.87
C VAL A 59 10.01 -0.50 13.53
N ALA A 60 11.18 0.11 13.29
CA ALA A 60 11.93 -0.10 12.05
C ALA A 60 12.40 -1.55 11.89
N THR A 61 12.83 -2.21 12.96
CA THR A 61 13.17 -3.65 12.92
C THR A 61 11.93 -4.49 12.64
N THR A 62 10.81 -4.21 13.31
CA THR A 62 9.54 -4.91 13.08
C THR A 62 9.07 -4.78 11.63
N ILE A 63 9.17 -3.57 11.04
CA ILE A 63 8.82 -3.34 9.63
C ILE A 63 9.77 -4.11 8.70
N ARG A 64 11.07 -4.13 9.00
CA ARG A 64 12.07 -4.86 8.19
C ARG A 64 11.88 -6.37 8.28
N GLU A 65 11.43 -6.87 9.41
CA GLU A 65 11.13 -8.29 9.66
C GLU A 65 9.77 -8.71 9.12
N CYS A 66 8.86 -7.75 8.94
CA CYS A 66 7.57 -7.97 8.31
C CYS A 66 7.80 -8.35 6.84
N LYS A 67 7.71 -9.65 6.55
CA LYS A 67 7.72 -10.14 5.17
C LYS A 67 6.48 -9.58 4.47
N PRO A 68 6.61 -8.93 3.30
CA PRO A 68 5.46 -8.61 2.47
C PRO A 68 4.60 -9.86 2.30
N LEU A 69 3.27 -9.70 2.29
CA LEU A 69 2.36 -10.76 1.88
C LEU A 69 2.64 -11.03 0.39
N ASP A 70 3.63 -11.86 0.15
CA ASP A 70 4.23 -12.16 -1.15
C ASP A 70 3.36 -13.18 -1.88
N VAL A 71 2.10 -12.79 -2.10
CA VAL A 71 1.14 -13.52 -2.92
C VAL A 71 0.84 -12.64 -4.12
N HIS A 72 1.00 -13.21 -5.31
CA HIS A 72 0.73 -12.48 -6.55
C HIS A 72 -0.75 -12.06 -6.57
N PRO A 73 -1.07 -10.77 -6.82
CA PRO A 73 -2.45 -10.27 -6.75
C PRO A 73 -3.42 -11.03 -7.66
N ASP A 74 -2.94 -11.44 -8.83
CA ASP A 74 -3.75 -12.19 -9.80
C ASP A 74 -3.80 -13.72 -9.54
N MET A 75 -3.18 -14.23 -8.48
CA MET A 75 -3.08 -15.69 -8.25
C MET A 75 -4.45 -16.35 -8.14
N TYR A 76 -5.34 -15.79 -7.33
CA TYR A 76 -6.69 -16.30 -7.16
C TYR A 76 -7.45 -16.29 -8.51
N GLY A 77 -7.42 -15.15 -9.21
CA GLY A 77 -8.09 -15.01 -10.51
C GLY A 77 -7.54 -15.95 -11.57
N ALA A 78 -6.22 -16.13 -11.64
CA ALA A 78 -5.57 -17.02 -12.61
C ALA A 78 -6.00 -18.48 -12.45
N ILE A 79 -6.34 -18.92 -11.24
CA ILE A 79 -6.76 -20.29 -10.94
C ILE A 79 -8.28 -20.43 -11.05
N MET A 80 -9.04 -19.54 -10.39
CA MET A 80 -10.50 -19.67 -10.29
C MET A 80 -11.24 -19.38 -11.59
N THR A 81 -10.58 -18.75 -12.56
CA THR A 81 -11.14 -18.56 -13.91
C THR A 81 -10.93 -19.77 -14.82
N GLN A 82 -10.22 -20.81 -14.38
CA GLN A 82 -9.98 -22.00 -15.19
C GLN A 82 -11.22 -22.90 -15.17
N GLY A 83 -11.98 -22.88 -16.27
CA GLY A 83 -13.13 -23.76 -16.46
C GLY A 83 -12.74 -25.23 -16.64
N GLY A 84 -13.69 -26.13 -16.41
CA GLY A 84 -13.52 -27.58 -16.59
C GLY A 84 -12.96 -28.33 -15.38
N PHE A 85 -12.86 -27.66 -14.22
CA PHE A 85 -12.51 -28.24 -12.93
C PHE A 85 -13.59 -27.90 -11.90
N SER A 86 -13.72 -28.69 -10.82
CA SER A 86 -14.58 -28.31 -9.70
C SER A 86 -13.91 -27.25 -8.82
N ASP A 87 -14.71 -26.48 -8.09
CA ASP A 87 -14.20 -25.43 -7.21
C ASP A 87 -13.29 -26.02 -6.12
N GLU A 88 -13.59 -27.21 -5.61
CA GLU A 88 -12.76 -27.88 -4.61
C GLU A 88 -11.39 -28.28 -5.16
N ALA A 89 -11.32 -28.73 -6.42
CA ALA A 89 -10.06 -29.05 -7.08
C ALA A 89 -9.23 -27.77 -7.29
N LEU A 90 -9.87 -26.67 -7.69
CA LEU A 90 -9.21 -25.38 -7.86
C LEU A 90 -8.71 -24.82 -6.52
N MET A 91 -9.47 -25.00 -5.42
CA MET A 91 -9.04 -24.64 -4.07
C MET A 91 -7.84 -25.46 -3.58
N ALA A 92 -7.78 -26.76 -3.90
CA ALA A 92 -6.64 -27.60 -3.57
C ALA A 92 -5.37 -27.12 -4.30
N ALA A 93 -5.49 -26.80 -5.59
CA ALA A 93 -4.38 -26.24 -6.38
C ALA A 93 -3.94 -24.85 -5.89
N LEU A 94 -4.89 -23.99 -5.52
CA LEU A 94 -4.61 -22.67 -4.94
C LEU A 94 -3.82 -22.79 -3.64
N SER A 95 -4.24 -23.67 -2.73
CA SER A 95 -3.53 -23.90 -1.46
C SER A 95 -2.08 -24.32 -1.71
N HIS A 96 -1.86 -25.26 -2.64
CA HIS A 96 -0.51 -25.69 -3.04
C HIS A 96 0.35 -24.54 -3.61
N LEU A 97 -0.22 -23.69 -4.46
CA LEU A 97 0.52 -22.58 -5.08
C LEU A 97 0.80 -21.43 -4.10
N LEU A 98 -0.04 -21.25 -3.07
CA LEU A 98 0.21 -20.33 -1.95
C LEU A 98 1.36 -20.83 -1.06
N ASP A 99 1.44 -22.14 -0.84
CA ASP A 99 2.54 -22.78 -0.11
C ASP A 99 3.84 -22.78 -0.93
N ASN A 100 3.73 -22.86 -2.26
CA ASN A 100 4.87 -22.81 -3.19
C ASN A 100 4.86 -21.55 -4.07
N LYS A 101 5.25 -20.43 -3.45
CA LYS A 101 5.24 -19.10 -4.09
C LYS A 101 5.96 -19.02 -5.43
N ALA A 102 7.11 -19.70 -5.57
CA ALA A 102 7.87 -19.68 -6.82
C ALA A 102 7.08 -20.34 -7.96
N GLN A 103 6.42 -21.48 -7.69
CA GLN A 103 5.51 -22.09 -8.66
C GLN A 103 4.28 -21.23 -8.90
N GLY A 104 3.76 -20.60 -7.86
CA GLY A 104 2.64 -19.67 -7.94
C GLY A 104 2.90 -18.50 -8.90
N VAL A 105 4.03 -17.81 -8.77
CA VAL A 105 4.44 -16.73 -9.68
C VAL A 105 4.59 -17.26 -11.11
N GLY A 106 5.22 -18.43 -11.27
CA GLY A 106 5.34 -19.07 -12.58
C GLY A 106 3.99 -19.40 -13.21
N PHE A 107 3.06 -19.94 -12.43
CA PHE A 107 1.70 -20.29 -12.89
C PHE A 107 0.94 -19.06 -13.39
N VAL A 108 1.00 -17.94 -12.67
CA VAL A 108 0.36 -16.70 -13.11
C VAL A 108 1.00 -16.17 -14.39
N ALA A 109 2.30 -16.33 -14.60
CA ALA A 109 2.95 -15.92 -15.85
C ALA A 109 2.61 -16.82 -17.07
N MET A 110 2.06 -18.02 -16.86
CA MET A 110 1.69 -18.93 -17.94
C MET A 110 0.48 -18.43 -18.75
N ALA A 111 0.45 -18.77 -20.04
CA ALA A 111 -0.76 -18.65 -20.87
C ALA A 111 -1.85 -19.61 -20.36
N ASN A 112 -3.12 -19.27 -20.59
CA ASN A 112 -4.28 -20.05 -20.12
C ASN A 112 -4.20 -21.55 -20.50
N ALA A 113 -3.81 -21.87 -21.75
CA ALA A 113 -3.67 -23.25 -22.18
C ALA A 113 -2.65 -24.03 -21.33
N HIS A 114 -1.54 -23.40 -20.95
CA HIS A 114 -0.52 -24.01 -20.10
C HIS A 114 -0.98 -24.12 -18.64
N ARG A 115 -1.76 -23.15 -18.13
CA ARG A 115 -2.37 -23.23 -16.79
C ARG A 115 -3.31 -24.43 -16.68
N VAL A 116 -4.15 -24.66 -17.68
CA VAL A 116 -5.06 -25.84 -17.73
C VAL A 116 -4.26 -27.14 -17.76
N LEU A 117 -3.19 -27.22 -18.57
CA LEU A 117 -2.32 -28.40 -18.61
C LEU A 117 -1.63 -28.65 -17.27
N TRP A 118 -1.15 -27.59 -16.62
CA TRP A 118 -0.54 -27.68 -15.30
C TRP A 118 -1.54 -28.20 -14.26
N LEU A 119 -2.76 -27.64 -14.23
CA LEU A 119 -3.83 -28.07 -13.33
C LEU A 119 -4.20 -29.53 -13.54
N ARG A 120 -4.42 -29.97 -14.79
CA ARG A 120 -4.69 -31.40 -15.09
C ARG A 120 -3.57 -32.32 -14.59
N SER A 121 -2.31 -31.94 -14.80
CA SER A 121 -1.16 -32.74 -14.40
C SER A 121 -1.00 -32.83 -12.89
N TRP A 122 -1.18 -31.71 -12.18
CA TRP A 122 -1.04 -31.66 -10.73
C TRP A 122 -2.23 -32.33 -10.03
N LEU A 123 -3.47 -32.00 -10.42
CA LEU A 123 -4.68 -32.59 -9.84
C LEU A 123 -4.75 -34.10 -10.08
N GLY A 124 -4.37 -34.56 -11.28
CA GLY A 124 -4.32 -36.00 -11.59
C GLY A 124 -3.33 -36.80 -10.72
N LYS A 125 -2.39 -36.14 -10.04
CA LYS A 125 -1.42 -36.79 -9.14
C LYS A 125 -1.79 -36.65 -7.65
N HIS A 126 -2.49 -35.58 -7.29
CA HIS A 126 -2.62 -35.16 -5.89
C HIS A 126 -4.07 -35.05 -5.40
N TYR A 127 -5.07 -35.14 -6.28
CA TYR A 127 -6.47 -34.88 -5.94
C TYR A 127 -7.45 -35.96 -6.41
N CYS A 128 -7.06 -36.79 -7.40
CA CYS A 128 -7.84 -37.94 -7.86
C CYS A 128 -7.72 -39.16 -6.94
#